data_AF-A0A4Q7UVE1-F1
#
_entry.id   AF-A0A4Q7UVE1-F1
#
_cell.length_a   1.000
_cell.length_b   1.000
_cell.length_c   1.000
_cell.angle_alpha   90.00
_cell.angle_beta   90.00
_cell.angle_gamma   90.00
#
_symmetry.space_group_name_H-M   'P 1'
#
loop_
_entity.id
_entity.type
_entity.pdbx_description
1 polymer ?
#
loop_
_entity_poly.entity_id
_entity_poly.type
_entity_poly.pdbx_seq_one_letter_code
_entity_poly.pdbx_strand_id
1 'polypeptide(L)'
;MPVLRSTSVIDAPRRTVAGLLRDTGAAAAAIARVGVVFTSPVRLLVAGDEIRVGLPGRLGRFAACRTRISRADAGGLWSELSRGPAAALRHATTLTGPEQGPTTVTDEMTWTSPFGRLGQIADPVLRRFGRRVLDARGAVLAERAALLGRAPVVVGAALVRDGRVLAACRSYPPELAGRWEVPGGGVEAGESETDALRRECSEEMGTEVVVGERVGTDLPIGRRVLRVYRAELAPGAPEPQAREHRELRWVGAAELAALAWLDADRALLDDLRALLDG
;
A
#
# COMPACT_ATOMS: atom_id res chain seq x y z
N MET A 1 -27.24 -10.88 7.27
CA MET A 1 -26.42 -9.69 7.56
C MET A 1 -26.63 -8.69 6.44
N PRO A 2 -26.89 -7.41 6.73
CA PRO A 2 -26.90 -6.37 5.70
C PRO A 2 -25.64 -6.39 4.83
N VAL A 3 -25.83 -6.22 3.53
CA VAL A 3 -24.76 -6.06 2.53
C VAL A 3 -24.95 -4.72 1.81
N LEU A 4 -23.90 -3.92 1.73
CA LEU A 4 -23.84 -2.70 0.94
C LEU A 4 -22.71 -2.86 -0.08
N ARG A 5 -23.05 -2.74 -1.36
CA ARG A 5 -22.08 -2.79 -2.46
C ARG A 5 -22.03 -1.47 -3.21
N SER A 6 -20.83 -1.00 -3.55
CA SER A 6 -20.59 0.14 -4.43
C SER A 6 -19.56 -0.24 -5.49
N THR A 7 -19.73 0.29 -6.70
CA THR A 7 -18.78 0.09 -7.79
C THR A 7 -18.45 1.43 -8.41
N SER A 8 -17.17 1.68 -8.64
CA SER A 8 -16.65 2.86 -9.32
C SER A 8 -15.55 2.47 -10.30
N VAL A 9 -15.42 3.23 -11.39
CA VAL A 9 -14.31 3.07 -12.34
C VAL A 9 -13.30 4.18 -12.10
N ILE A 10 -12.04 3.81 -11.94
CA ILE A 10 -10.91 4.71 -11.72
C ILE A 10 -10.02 4.65 -12.95
N ASP A 11 -9.75 5.79 -13.57
CA ASP A 11 -8.89 5.89 -14.75
C ASP A 11 -7.40 5.84 -14.36
N ALA A 12 -6.97 4.67 -13.89
CA ALA A 12 -5.57 4.36 -13.60
C ALA A 12 -5.34 2.84 -13.55
N PRO A 13 -4.09 2.39 -13.81
CA PRO A 13 -3.71 0.99 -13.72
C PRO A 13 -4.05 0.35 -12.38
N ARG A 14 -4.35 -0.96 -12.39
CA ARG A 14 -4.74 -1.71 -11.20
C ARG A 14 -3.69 -1.63 -10.09
N ARG A 15 -2.40 -1.67 -10.44
CA ARG A 15 -1.28 -1.56 -9.50
C ARG A 15 -1.26 -0.21 -8.78
N THR A 16 -1.61 0.87 -9.47
CA THR A 16 -1.71 2.22 -8.88
C THR A 16 -2.89 2.31 -7.93
N VAL A 17 -4.07 1.81 -8.34
CA VAL A 17 -5.27 1.82 -7.49
C VAL A 17 -5.09 0.95 -6.25
N ALA A 18 -4.46 -0.22 -6.39
CA ALA A 18 -4.15 -1.11 -5.28
C ALA A 18 -3.21 -0.44 -4.25
N GLY A 19 -2.16 0.26 -4.70
CA GLY A 19 -1.29 1.02 -3.80
C GLY A 19 -2.01 2.20 -3.12
N LEU A 20 -2.92 2.86 -3.83
CA LEU A 20 -3.77 3.91 -3.26
C LEU A 20 -4.75 3.41 -2.19
N LEU A 21 -5.26 2.17 -2.31
CA LEU A 21 -6.09 1.59 -1.27
C LEU A 21 -5.34 1.44 0.06
N ARG A 22 -4.01 1.24 0.01
CA ARG A 22 -3.14 1.17 1.19
C ARG A 22 -2.88 2.55 1.80
N ASP A 23 -2.98 3.64 1.05
CA ASP A 23 -2.64 4.99 1.52
C ASP A 23 -3.67 5.51 2.55
N THR A 24 -3.21 5.63 3.79
CA THR A 24 -4.03 6.11 4.89
C THR A 24 -4.40 7.58 4.75
N GLY A 25 -3.65 8.35 3.96
CA GLY A 25 -4.00 9.71 3.57
C GLY A 25 -5.22 9.76 2.64
N ALA A 26 -5.34 8.82 1.71
CA ALA A 26 -6.51 8.66 0.85
C ALA A 26 -7.74 8.24 1.68
N ALA A 27 -7.57 7.25 2.57
CA ALA A 27 -8.63 6.82 3.48
C ALA A 27 -9.10 7.95 4.39
N ALA A 28 -8.18 8.70 5.00
CA ALA A 28 -8.50 9.84 5.85
C ALA A 28 -9.25 10.94 5.09
N ALA A 29 -8.83 11.27 3.87
CA ALA A 29 -9.49 12.26 3.03
C ALA A 29 -10.94 11.85 2.68
N ALA A 30 -11.17 10.58 2.37
CA ALA A 30 -12.52 10.07 2.08
C ALA A 30 -13.42 10.10 3.33
N ILE A 31 -12.90 9.66 4.48
CA ILE A 31 -13.64 9.62 5.74
C ILE A 31 -13.94 11.03 6.27
N ALA A 32 -13.03 12.00 6.06
CA ALA A 32 -13.25 13.39 6.42
C ALA A 32 -14.44 14.02 5.67
N ARG A 33 -14.69 13.63 4.40
CA ARG A 33 -15.84 14.12 3.60
C ARG A 33 -17.20 13.77 4.21
N VAL A 34 -17.25 12.75 5.07
CA VAL A 34 -18.48 12.34 5.76
C VAL A 34 -18.52 12.76 7.24
N GLY A 35 -17.59 13.60 7.69
CA GLY A 35 -17.56 14.16 9.05
C GLY A 35 -17.09 13.16 10.11
N VAL A 36 -16.27 12.18 9.73
CA VAL A 36 -15.75 11.15 10.63
C VAL A 36 -14.23 11.28 10.76
N VAL A 37 -13.70 10.88 11.91
CA VAL A 37 -12.27 10.90 12.22
C VAL A 37 -11.67 9.54 11.87
N PHE A 38 -10.60 9.57 11.07
CA PHE A 38 -9.77 8.42 10.74
C PHE A 38 -8.42 8.57 11.44
N THR A 39 -7.88 7.48 11.99
CA THR A 39 -6.55 7.44 12.59
C THR A 39 -5.87 6.14 12.24
N SER A 40 -4.60 6.23 11.85
CA SER A 40 -3.73 5.10 11.55
C SER A 40 -2.35 5.34 12.16
N PRO A 41 -1.68 4.30 12.70
CA PRO A 41 -0.29 4.40 13.16
C PRO A 41 0.72 4.41 12.00
N VAL A 42 0.31 4.01 10.80
CA VAL A 42 1.18 3.83 9.62
C VAL A 42 0.68 4.63 8.42
N ARG A 43 1.57 4.91 7.47
CA ARG A 43 1.19 5.60 6.22
C ARG A 43 0.59 4.67 5.17
N LEU A 44 1.13 3.47 5.03
CA LEU A 44 0.70 2.47 4.05
C LEU A 44 0.28 1.20 4.75
N LEU A 45 -0.96 0.77 4.53
CA LEU A 45 -1.56 -0.39 5.18
C LEU A 45 -1.07 -1.71 4.59
N VAL A 46 -0.84 -2.68 5.48
CA VAL A 46 -0.58 -4.08 5.18
C VAL A 46 -1.42 -4.99 6.09
N ALA A 47 -1.43 -6.29 5.81
CA ALA A 47 -2.12 -7.26 6.65
C ALA A 47 -1.60 -7.19 8.11
N GLY A 48 -2.53 -7.21 9.07
CA GLY A 48 -2.24 -7.10 10.49
C GLY A 48 -2.32 -5.68 11.07
N ASP A 49 -2.22 -4.63 10.24
CA ASP A 49 -2.39 -3.25 10.72
C ASP A 49 -3.81 -3.00 11.25
N GLU A 50 -3.95 -2.10 12.23
CA GLU A 50 -5.23 -1.71 12.77
C GLU A 50 -5.46 -0.20 12.60
N ILE A 51 -6.61 0.15 12.03
CA ILE A 51 -7.07 1.53 11.87
C ILE A 51 -8.21 1.83 12.84
N ARG A 52 -8.40 3.10 13.15
CA ARG A 52 -9.52 3.58 13.95
C ARG A 52 -10.38 4.54 13.14
N VAL A 53 -11.69 4.32 13.16
CA VAL A 53 -12.70 5.21 12.57
C VAL A 53 -13.70 5.56 13.66
N GLY A 54 -14.00 6.84 13.87
CA GLY A 54 -14.93 7.25 14.91
C GLY A 54 -15.43 8.69 14.75
N LEU A 55 -16.45 9.06 15.52
CA LEU A 55 -16.98 10.42 15.51
C LEU A 55 -15.99 11.42 16.14
N PRO A 56 -16.04 12.71 15.77
CA PRO A 56 -15.28 13.74 16.47
C PRO A 56 -15.78 13.95 17.92
N GLY A 57 -14.93 14.53 18.77
CA GLY A 57 -15.28 14.90 20.15
C GLY A 57 -15.28 13.76 21.18
N ARG A 58 -15.66 14.08 22.43
CA ARG A 58 -15.63 13.13 23.57
C ARG A 58 -16.58 11.93 23.40
N LEU A 59 -17.73 12.12 22.75
CA LEU A 59 -18.67 11.03 22.44
C LEU A 59 -18.10 9.99 21.46
N GLY A 60 -17.19 10.41 20.57
CA GLY A 60 -16.53 9.51 19.60
C GLY A 60 -15.64 8.44 20.22
N ARG A 61 -15.32 8.53 21.53
CA ARG A 61 -14.56 7.49 22.23
C ARG A 61 -15.32 6.18 22.37
N PHE A 62 -16.65 6.25 22.53
CA PHE A 62 -17.52 5.09 22.77
C PHE A 62 -18.12 4.50 21.49
N ALA A 63 -18.11 5.25 20.39
CA ALA A 63 -18.66 4.83 19.10
C ALA A 63 -17.58 4.55 18.02
N ALA A 64 -16.30 4.48 18.41
CA ALA A 64 -15.23 4.20 17.46
C ALA A 64 -15.15 2.71 17.11
N CYS A 65 -14.96 2.45 15.82
CA CYS A 65 -14.60 1.15 15.28
C CYS A 65 -13.08 1.07 15.15
N ARG A 66 -12.50 -0.02 15.62
CA ARG A 66 -11.17 -0.48 15.25
C ARG A 66 -11.34 -1.59 14.24
N THR A 67 -10.64 -1.47 13.13
CA THR A 67 -10.71 -2.42 12.03
C THR A 67 -9.30 -2.87 11.71
N ARG A 68 -9.09 -4.19 11.71
CA ARG A 68 -7.83 -4.82 11.35
C ARG A 68 -7.82 -5.13 9.86
N ILE A 69 -6.74 -4.82 9.18
CA ILE A 69 -6.52 -5.21 7.79
C ILE A 69 -6.21 -6.70 7.78
N SER A 70 -7.05 -7.50 7.13
CA SER A 70 -6.84 -8.95 7.02
C SER A 70 -6.00 -9.31 5.81
N ARG A 71 -6.07 -8.52 4.73
CA ARG A 71 -5.34 -8.72 3.48
C ARG A 71 -5.21 -7.40 2.72
N ALA A 72 -4.08 -7.20 2.04
CA ALA A 72 -3.90 -6.12 1.08
C ALA A 72 -2.87 -6.55 0.02
N ASP A 73 -3.26 -6.49 -1.26
CA ASP A 73 -2.44 -6.92 -2.40
C ASP A 73 -2.90 -6.23 -3.70
N ALA A 74 -2.33 -6.65 -4.84
CA ALA A 74 -2.70 -6.12 -6.16
C ALA A 74 -4.17 -6.35 -6.56
N GLY A 75 -4.87 -7.28 -5.90
CA GLY A 75 -6.28 -7.58 -6.12
C GLY A 75 -7.23 -6.76 -5.26
N GLY A 76 -6.75 -6.11 -4.20
CA GLY A 76 -7.59 -5.28 -3.34
C GLY A 76 -7.15 -5.15 -1.89
N LEU A 77 -8.10 -4.79 -1.03
CA LEU A 77 -7.88 -4.61 0.41
C LEU A 77 -9.09 -5.10 1.21
N TRP A 78 -8.82 -5.83 2.28
CA TRP A 78 -9.83 -6.42 3.15
C TRP A 78 -9.58 -6.06 4.60
N SER A 79 -10.66 -5.80 5.32
CA SER A 79 -10.59 -5.43 6.72
C SER A 79 -11.79 -5.93 7.52
N GLU A 80 -11.54 -6.22 8.79
CA GLU A 80 -12.52 -6.80 9.71
C GLU A 80 -12.52 -6.03 11.03
N LEU A 81 -13.70 -5.82 11.60
CA LEU A 81 -13.86 -5.17 12.88
C LEU A 81 -13.17 -5.98 13.98
N SER A 82 -12.20 -5.37 14.65
CA SER A 82 -11.56 -5.93 15.83
C SER A 82 -12.23 -5.46 17.12
N ARG A 83 -12.76 -4.24 17.14
CA ARG A 83 -13.49 -3.68 18.28
C ARG A 83 -14.47 -2.60 17.84
N GLY A 84 -15.69 -2.62 18.35
CA GLY A 84 -16.66 -1.56 18.07
C GLY A 84 -18.05 -1.90 18.62
N PRO A 85 -19.07 -1.07 18.31
CA PRO A 85 -20.44 -1.28 18.78
C PRO A 85 -21.19 -2.38 18.01
N ALA A 86 -20.74 -2.73 16.80
CA ALA A 86 -21.26 -3.88 16.06
C ALA A 86 -20.53 -5.16 16.50
N ALA A 87 -21.20 -6.31 16.45
CA ALA A 87 -20.56 -7.59 16.72
C ALA A 87 -19.61 -8.01 15.58
N ALA A 88 -19.92 -7.63 14.34
CA ALA A 88 -19.03 -7.77 13.19
C ALA A 88 -19.29 -6.65 12.16
N LEU A 89 -18.22 -6.22 11.51
CA LEU A 89 -18.22 -5.42 10.29
C LEU A 89 -17.05 -5.92 9.43
N ARG A 90 -17.30 -6.21 8.17
CA ARG A 90 -16.30 -6.60 7.17
C ARG A 90 -16.38 -5.62 6.01
N HIS A 91 -15.23 -5.20 5.52
CA HIS A 91 -15.13 -4.41 4.30
C HIS A 91 -14.12 -5.07 3.37
N ALA A 92 -14.54 -5.30 2.13
CA ALA A 92 -13.74 -5.86 1.07
C ALA A 92 -13.76 -4.89 -0.12
N THR A 93 -12.60 -4.52 -0.61
CA THR A 93 -12.44 -3.85 -1.89
C THR A 93 -11.80 -4.85 -2.85
N THR A 94 -12.43 -5.12 -3.99
CA THR A 94 -11.86 -5.93 -5.06
C THR A 94 -11.60 -5.09 -6.31
N LEU A 95 -10.51 -5.41 -7.00
CA LEU A 95 -10.05 -4.70 -8.19
C LEU A 95 -10.08 -5.61 -9.41
N THR A 96 -10.75 -5.16 -10.46
CA THR A 96 -10.83 -5.87 -11.75
C THR A 96 -10.56 -4.90 -12.90
N GLY A 97 -10.08 -5.43 -14.03
CA GLY A 97 -9.69 -4.64 -15.19
C GLY A 97 -8.38 -5.15 -15.80
N PRO A 98 -7.94 -4.56 -16.91
CA PRO A 98 -6.64 -4.86 -17.50
C PRO A 98 -5.50 -4.44 -16.55
N GLU A 99 -4.30 -4.99 -16.75
CA GLU A 99 -3.13 -4.56 -15.97
C GLU A 99 -2.75 -3.11 -16.24
N GLN A 100 -2.83 -2.72 -17.52
CA GLN A 100 -2.68 -1.35 -17.99
C GLN A 100 -4.04 -0.84 -18.46
N GLY A 101 -4.51 0.26 -17.88
CA GLY A 101 -5.80 0.87 -18.20
C GLY A 101 -6.72 1.04 -16.98
N PRO A 102 -8.00 1.41 -17.20
CA PRO A 102 -8.93 1.74 -16.12
C PRO A 102 -9.21 0.54 -15.20
N THR A 103 -9.33 0.82 -13.90
CA THR A 103 -9.61 -0.17 -12.87
C THR A 103 -11.03 -0.03 -12.36
N THR A 104 -11.78 -1.13 -12.35
CA THR A 104 -13.06 -1.23 -11.64
C THR A 104 -12.80 -1.58 -10.18
N VAL A 105 -13.27 -0.71 -9.29
CA VAL A 105 -13.21 -0.88 -7.84
C VAL A 105 -14.59 -1.29 -7.35
N THR A 106 -14.70 -2.45 -6.71
CA THR A 106 -15.93 -2.90 -6.05
C THR A 106 -15.72 -2.96 -4.55
N ASP A 107 -16.40 -2.07 -3.83
CA ASP A 107 -16.45 -2.08 -2.37
C ASP A 107 -17.69 -2.85 -1.90
N GLU A 108 -17.50 -3.79 -0.98
CA GLU A 108 -18.55 -4.51 -0.29
C GLU A 108 -18.37 -4.37 1.23
N MET A 109 -19.42 -3.92 1.90
CA MET A 109 -19.48 -3.83 3.36
C MET A 109 -20.59 -4.74 3.88
N THR A 110 -20.26 -5.57 4.85
CA THR A 110 -21.24 -6.41 5.56
C THR A 110 -21.12 -6.17 7.07
N TRP A 111 -22.24 -6.14 7.77
CA TRP A 111 -22.22 -5.95 9.23
C TRP A 111 -23.32 -6.73 9.94
N THR A 112 -23.17 -6.87 11.24
CA THR A 112 -24.27 -7.20 12.15
C THR A 112 -24.83 -5.91 12.73
N SER A 113 -26.15 -5.76 12.73
CA SER A 113 -26.81 -4.61 13.34
C SER A 113 -26.43 -4.52 14.83
N PRO A 114 -26.08 -3.33 15.35
CA PRO A 114 -25.78 -3.16 16.78
C PRO A 114 -27.02 -3.54 17.61
N PHE A 115 -26.87 -4.32 18.68
CA PHE A 115 -27.97 -4.80 19.53
C PHE A 115 -28.94 -5.84 18.88
N GLY A 116 -28.50 -6.56 17.83
CA GLY A 116 -29.25 -7.71 17.30
C GLY A 116 -30.52 -7.34 16.53
N ARG A 117 -31.61 -8.13 16.63
CA ARG A 117 -32.86 -7.91 15.86
C ARG A 117 -33.53 -6.56 16.15
N LEU A 118 -33.43 -6.05 17.38
CA LEU A 118 -33.91 -4.71 17.77
C LEU A 118 -33.10 -3.59 17.09
N GLY A 119 -31.86 -3.87 16.72
CA GLY A 119 -30.95 -2.96 16.02
C GLY A 119 -31.21 -2.77 14.53
N GLN A 120 -32.06 -3.61 13.92
CA GLN A 120 -32.34 -3.55 12.47
C GLN A 120 -33.00 -2.23 12.06
N ILE A 121 -33.63 -1.52 12.99
CA ILE A 121 -34.20 -0.18 12.78
C ILE A 121 -33.11 0.84 12.39
N ALA A 122 -31.87 0.64 12.84
CA ALA A 122 -30.75 1.51 12.49
C ALA A 122 -30.10 1.17 11.13
N ASP A 123 -30.39 0.01 10.54
CA ASP A 123 -29.73 -0.44 9.31
C ASP A 123 -29.96 0.49 8.11
N PRO A 124 -31.14 1.10 7.87
CA PRO A 124 -31.30 2.09 6.82
C PRO A 124 -30.39 3.31 6.98
N VAL A 125 -30.17 3.77 8.22
CA VAL A 125 -29.28 4.89 8.54
C VAL A 125 -27.82 4.48 8.30
N LEU A 126 -27.42 3.29 8.78
CA LEU A 126 -26.08 2.74 8.55
C LEU A 126 -25.80 2.50 7.05
N ARG A 127 -26.79 2.03 6.29
CA ARG A 127 -26.69 1.88 4.82
C ARG A 127 -26.47 3.22 4.13
N ARG A 128 -27.25 4.24 4.47
CA ARG A 128 -27.10 5.59 3.90
C ARG A 128 -25.74 6.20 4.28
N PHE A 129 -25.30 6.01 5.52
CA PHE A 129 -23.98 6.45 5.96
C PHE A 129 -22.85 5.71 5.21
N GLY A 130 -22.91 4.38 5.16
CA GLY A 130 -21.94 3.56 4.43
C GLY A 130 -21.88 3.92 2.95
N ARG A 131 -23.02 4.20 2.31
CA ARG A 131 -23.06 4.65 0.90
C ARG A 131 -22.24 5.93 0.72
N ARG A 132 -22.46 6.94 1.58
CA ARG A 132 -21.66 8.19 1.54
C ARG A 132 -20.17 7.94 1.71
N VAL A 133 -19.78 7.00 2.58
CA VAL A 133 -18.36 6.62 2.75
C VAL A 133 -17.79 6.00 1.47
N LEU A 134 -18.52 5.06 0.85
CA LEU A 134 -18.06 4.39 -0.36
C LEU A 134 -18.00 5.35 -1.57
N ASP A 135 -18.98 6.24 -1.70
CA ASP A 135 -18.99 7.26 -2.76
C ASP A 135 -17.83 8.25 -2.58
N ALA A 136 -17.57 8.69 -1.34
CA ALA A 136 -16.42 9.54 -1.01
C ALA A 136 -15.08 8.84 -1.29
N ARG A 137 -14.97 7.54 -1.00
CA ARG A 137 -13.79 6.73 -1.34
C ARG A 137 -13.54 6.68 -2.84
N GLY A 138 -14.56 6.37 -3.64
CA GLY A 138 -14.44 6.34 -5.10
C GLY A 138 -13.95 7.68 -5.67
N ALA A 139 -14.52 8.80 -5.20
CA ALA A 139 -14.10 10.14 -5.63
C ALA A 139 -12.65 10.47 -5.24
N VAL A 140 -12.25 10.18 -4.00
CA VAL A 140 -10.86 10.42 -3.54
C VAL A 140 -9.87 9.54 -4.29
N LEU A 141 -10.20 8.27 -4.56
CA LEU A 141 -9.35 7.39 -5.35
C LEU A 141 -9.14 7.94 -6.76
N ALA A 142 -10.21 8.42 -7.41
CA ALA A 142 -10.10 9.03 -8.74
C ALA A 142 -9.20 10.27 -8.75
N GLU A 143 -9.39 11.17 -7.79
CA GLU A 143 -8.56 12.37 -7.65
C GLU A 143 -7.09 12.01 -7.39
N ARG A 144 -6.83 11.08 -6.47
CA ARG A 144 -5.47 10.65 -6.09
C ARG A 144 -4.77 9.90 -7.20
N ALA A 145 -5.50 9.09 -7.97
CA ALA A 145 -4.99 8.39 -9.13
C ALA A 145 -4.52 9.38 -10.21
N ALA A 146 -5.33 10.40 -10.51
CA ALA A 146 -4.93 11.45 -11.44
C ALA A 146 -3.70 12.24 -10.95
N LEU A 147 -3.55 12.45 -9.62
CA LEU A 147 -2.35 13.06 -9.06
C LEU A 147 -1.10 12.17 -9.19
N LEU A 148 -1.22 10.88 -8.93
CA LEU A 148 -0.11 9.93 -9.03
C LEU A 148 0.30 9.68 -10.48
N GLY A 149 -0.63 9.70 -11.43
CA GLY A 149 -0.32 9.53 -12.86
C GLY A 149 0.62 10.59 -13.44
N ARG A 150 0.79 11.72 -12.74
CA ARG A 150 1.71 12.82 -13.08
C ARG A 150 2.80 13.04 -12.02
N ALA A 151 2.90 12.17 -11.03
CA ALA A 151 3.89 12.30 -9.98
C ALA A 151 5.27 11.84 -10.49
N PRO A 152 6.36 12.46 -10.01
CA PRO A 152 7.69 11.92 -10.25
C PRO A 152 7.80 10.46 -9.78
N VAL A 153 8.46 9.64 -10.58
CA VAL A 153 8.65 8.22 -10.30
C VAL A 153 9.96 8.03 -9.54
N VAL A 154 9.92 7.14 -8.55
CA VAL A 154 11.10 6.55 -7.91
C VAL A 154 11.06 5.07 -8.22
N VAL A 155 12.16 4.52 -8.73
CA VAL A 155 12.28 3.09 -9.02
C VAL A 155 13.04 2.38 -7.92
N GLY A 156 12.70 1.12 -7.66
CA GLY A 156 13.41 0.28 -6.70
C GLY A 156 13.72 -1.10 -7.26
N ALA A 157 14.86 -1.67 -6.90
CA ALA A 157 15.31 -2.98 -7.35
C ALA A 157 15.05 -4.02 -6.25
N ALA A 158 14.06 -4.89 -6.48
CA ALA A 158 14.01 -6.18 -5.81
C ALA A 158 15.09 -7.09 -6.44
N LEU A 159 16.36 -6.79 -6.12
CA LEU A 159 17.52 -7.53 -6.61
C LEU A 159 17.59 -8.88 -5.91
N VAL A 160 17.36 -9.97 -6.66
CA VAL A 160 17.26 -11.33 -6.12
C VAL A 160 18.47 -12.19 -6.52
N ARG A 161 18.93 -13.03 -5.59
CA ARG A 161 19.94 -14.06 -5.81
C ARG A 161 19.81 -15.15 -4.74
N ASP A 162 19.82 -16.41 -5.15
CA ASP A 162 19.83 -17.58 -4.26
C ASP A 162 18.76 -17.55 -3.13
N GLY A 163 17.52 -17.22 -3.48
CA GLY A 163 16.41 -17.14 -2.52
C GLY A 163 16.52 -15.98 -1.52
N ARG A 164 17.34 -14.97 -1.84
CA ARG A 164 17.51 -13.74 -1.05
C ARG A 164 17.25 -12.51 -1.90
N VAL A 165 16.85 -11.42 -1.25
CA VAL A 165 16.75 -10.08 -1.84
C VAL A 165 17.75 -9.14 -1.19
N LEU A 166 18.33 -8.22 -1.96
CA LEU A 166 19.20 -7.20 -1.42
C LEU A 166 18.38 -6.08 -0.75
N ALA A 167 18.65 -5.84 0.52
CA ALA A 167 18.09 -4.74 1.30
C ALA A 167 19.19 -3.70 1.57
N ALA A 168 18.83 -2.42 1.51
CA ALA A 168 19.73 -1.30 1.74
C ALA A 168 19.33 -0.53 3.00
N CYS A 169 20.29 -0.28 3.88
CA CYS A 169 20.08 0.42 5.15
C CYS A 169 20.41 1.91 4.99
N ARG A 170 19.42 2.77 5.23
CA ARG A 170 19.58 4.22 5.00
C ARG A 170 20.61 4.84 5.94
N SER A 171 21.48 5.66 5.37
CA SER A 171 22.40 6.54 6.12
C SER A 171 21.73 7.84 6.57
N TYR A 172 20.82 8.37 5.75
CA TYR A 172 20.16 9.67 5.95
C TYR A 172 18.78 9.70 5.27
N PRO A 173 17.92 10.70 5.57
CA PRO A 173 18.04 11.70 6.64
C PRO A 173 17.91 11.07 8.05
N PRO A 174 18.25 11.78 9.15
CA PRO A 174 18.31 11.21 10.50
C PRO A 174 17.04 10.48 10.95
N GLU A 175 15.87 10.96 10.54
CA GLU A 175 14.57 10.36 10.84
C GLU A 175 14.32 9.01 10.15
N LEU A 176 15.07 8.70 9.09
CA LEU A 176 15.01 7.43 8.36
C LEU A 176 16.29 6.60 8.50
N ALA A 177 17.35 7.14 9.10
CA ALA A 177 18.62 6.45 9.27
C ALA A 177 18.45 5.14 10.06
N GLY A 178 19.04 4.05 9.56
CA GLY A 178 18.90 2.71 10.13
C GLY A 178 17.63 1.95 9.70
N ARG A 179 16.72 2.58 8.94
CA ARG A 179 15.60 1.88 8.30
C ARG A 179 16.06 1.26 6.97
N TRP A 180 15.33 0.23 6.55
CA TRP A 180 15.67 -0.56 5.36
C TRP A 180 14.72 -0.26 4.20
N GLU A 181 15.25 -0.35 2.99
CA GLU A 181 14.54 -0.18 1.73
C GLU A 181 15.10 -1.09 0.63
N VAL A 182 14.38 -1.24 -0.47
CA VAL A 182 14.99 -1.74 -1.71
C VAL A 182 15.84 -0.61 -2.34
N PRO A 183 17.05 -0.91 -2.86
CA PRO A 183 17.91 0.10 -3.46
C PRO A 183 17.29 0.68 -4.74
N GLY A 184 17.64 1.90 -5.10
CA GLY A 184 17.12 2.62 -6.26
C GLY A 184 16.83 4.09 -5.97
N GLY A 185 16.40 4.82 -7.00
CA GLY A 185 16.27 6.26 -6.90
C GLY A 185 15.31 6.88 -7.92
N GLY A 186 15.49 8.17 -8.14
CA GLY A 186 14.56 8.97 -8.94
C GLY A 186 14.73 8.73 -10.44
N VAL A 187 13.63 8.72 -11.17
CA VAL A 187 13.68 8.73 -12.64
C VAL A 187 13.90 10.16 -13.12
N GLU A 188 14.92 10.38 -13.94
CA GLU A 188 15.22 11.69 -14.51
C GLU A 188 14.34 12.04 -15.71
N ALA A 189 14.33 13.32 -16.09
CA ALA A 189 13.53 13.79 -17.22
C ALA A 189 14.03 13.18 -18.54
N GLY A 190 13.14 12.45 -19.22
CA GLY A 190 13.47 11.76 -20.48
C GLY A 190 14.10 10.38 -20.30
N GLU A 191 14.34 9.96 -19.06
CA GLU A 191 14.89 8.65 -18.73
C GLU A 191 13.78 7.59 -18.63
N SER A 192 14.04 6.37 -19.09
CA SER A 192 13.12 5.25 -18.88
C SER A 192 13.25 4.70 -17.46
N GLU A 193 12.19 4.14 -16.89
CA GLU A 193 12.24 3.54 -15.55
C GLU A 193 13.31 2.45 -15.42
N THR A 194 13.51 1.66 -16.49
CA THR A 194 14.52 0.60 -16.50
C THR A 194 15.94 1.14 -16.60
N ASP A 195 16.15 2.26 -17.30
CA ASP A 195 17.47 2.87 -17.40
C ASP A 195 17.84 3.61 -16.12
N ALA A 196 16.87 4.31 -15.52
CA ALA A 196 17.00 4.88 -14.18
C ALA A 196 17.42 3.81 -13.17
N LEU A 197 16.74 2.66 -13.17
CA LEU A 197 17.06 1.60 -12.22
C LEU A 197 18.49 1.04 -12.40
N ARG A 198 18.96 0.89 -13.65
CA ARG A 198 20.33 0.46 -13.94
C ARG A 198 21.36 1.50 -13.49
N ARG A 199 21.11 2.79 -13.78
CA ARG A 199 21.96 3.90 -13.35
C ARG A 199 22.07 3.94 -11.83
N GLU A 200 20.93 3.95 -11.13
CA GLU A 200 20.88 3.99 -9.67
C GLU A 200 21.62 2.79 -9.04
N CYS A 201 21.44 1.57 -9.57
CA CYS A 201 22.19 0.40 -9.09
C CYS A 201 23.71 0.54 -9.30
N SER A 202 24.15 1.13 -10.41
CA SER A 202 25.56 1.39 -10.67
C SER A 202 26.14 2.46 -9.74
N GLU A 203 25.38 3.53 -9.50
CA GLU A 203 25.78 4.66 -8.66
C GLU A 203 25.81 4.26 -7.17
N GLU A 204 24.69 3.76 -6.64
CA GLU A 204 24.52 3.46 -5.21
C GLU A 204 25.26 2.19 -4.77
N MET A 205 25.41 1.22 -5.67
CA MET A 205 25.91 -0.11 -5.33
C MET A 205 27.13 -0.57 -6.13
N GLY A 206 27.46 0.11 -7.24
CA GLY A 206 28.58 -0.29 -8.09
C GLY A 206 28.37 -1.59 -8.86
N THR A 207 27.12 -1.93 -9.15
CA THR A 207 26.77 -3.18 -9.84
C THR A 207 25.81 -2.94 -11.01
N GLU A 208 25.95 -3.76 -12.05
CA GLU A 208 25.07 -3.81 -13.19
C GLU A 208 23.98 -4.87 -13.01
N VAL A 209 22.75 -4.52 -13.36
CA VAL A 209 21.59 -5.38 -13.19
C VAL A 209 20.82 -5.62 -14.48
N VAL A 210 20.23 -6.81 -14.59
CA VAL A 210 19.20 -7.13 -15.58
C VAL A 210 17.85 -6.87 -14.93
N VAL A 211 17.14 -5.87 -15.45
CA VAL A 211 15.81 -5.47 -14.96
C VAL A 211 14.75 -6.38 -15.58
N GLY A 212 13.90 -6.96 -14.75
CA GLY A 212 12.77 -7.80 -15.13
C GLY A 212 11.42 -7.11 -14.91
N GLU A 213 10.43 -7.89 -14.46
CA GLU A 213 9.04 -7.45 -14.34
C GLU A 213 8.75 -6.57 -13.11
N ARG A 214 7.64 -5.84 -13.18
CA ARG A 214 7.08 -5.03 -12.08
C ARG A 214 6.67 -5.91 -10.89
N VAL A 215 7.09 -5.51 -9.69
CA VAL A 215 6.77 -6.21 -8.42
C VAL A 215 5.74 -5.40 -7.62
N GLY A 216 4.73 -6.09 -7.09
CA GLY A 216 3.74 -5.50 -6.19
C GLY A 216 2.90 -4.36 -6.80
N THR A 217 2.56 -3.38 -5.97
CA THR A 217 1.71 -2.23 -6.34
C THR A 217 2.52 -0.95 -6.50
N ASP A 218 1.98 0.07 -7.18
CA ASP A 218 2.65 1.37 -7.21
C ASP A 218 2.34 2.12 -5.91
N LEU A 219 3.36 2.44 -5.12
CA LEU A 219 3.17 2.92 -3.75
C LEU A 219 3.36 4.44 -3.67
N PRO A 220 2.38 5.20 -3.15
CA PRO A 220 2.57 6.63 -2.97
C PRO A 220 3.57 6.91 -1.84
N ILE A 221 4.62 7.66 -2.17
CA ILE A 221 5.66 8.11 -1.23
C ILE A 221 5.73 9.63 -1.25
N GLY A 222 5.05 10.27 -0.30
CA GLY A 222 4.90 11.72 -0.26
C GLY A 222 4.19 12.26 -1.51
N ARG A 223 4.92 12.95 -2.38
CA ARG A 223 4.43 13.51 -3.66
C ARG A 223 4.91 12.71 -4.89
N ARG A 224 5.58 11.57 -4.67
CA ARG A 224 6.16 10.70 -5.68
C ARG A 224 5.46 9.34 -5.66
N VAL A 225 5.78 8.50 -6.63
CA VAL A 225 5.33 7.10 -6.68
C VAL A 225 6.53 6.17 -6.72
N LEU A 226 6.59 5.23 -5.77
CA LEU A 226 7.57 4.16 -5.75
C LEU A 226 7.10 3.03 -6.66
N ARG A 227 8.01 2.59 -7.51
CA ARG A 227 7.80 1.61 -8.54
C ARG A 227 8.90 0.56 -8.46
N VAL A 228 8.61 -0.64 -7.94
CA VAL A 228 9.61 -1.70 -7.80
C VAL A 228 9.62 -2.69 -8.97
N TYR A 229 10.83 -3.08 -9.37
CA TYR A 229 11.10 -4.08 -10.41
C TYR A 229 11.92 -5.23 -9.82
N ARG A 230 11.66 -6.45 -10.30
CA ARG A 230 12.56 -7.58 -10.09
C ARG A 230 13.85 -7.29 -10.84
N ALA A 231 14.99 -7.58 -10.21
CA ALA A 231 16.29 -7.45 -10.84
C ALA A 231 17.17 -8.65 -10.49
N GLU A 232 18.11 -8.94 -11.37
CA GLU A 232 19.18 -9.92 -11.15
C GLU A 232 20.52 -9.27 -11.47
N LEU A 233 21.60 -9.76 -10.87
CA LEU A 233 22.95 -9.32 -11.24
C LEU A 233 23.23 -9.68 -12.69
N ALA A 234 23.78 -8.74 -13.46
CA ALA A 234 24.22 -9.06 -14.81
C ALA A 234 25.39 -10.07 -14.76
N PRO A 235 25.55 -10.93 -15.78
CA PRO A 235 26.65 -11.89 -15.83
C PRO A 235 28.01 -11.18 -15.71
N GLY A 236 28.78 -11.52 -14.68
CA GLY A 236 30.09 -10.93 -14.41
C GLY A 236 30.05 -9.55 -13.73
N ALA A 237 28.88 -9.06 -13.32
CA ALA A 237 28.77 -7.82 -12.55
C ALA A 237 29.48 -7.93 -11.19
N PRO A 238 30.07 -6.83 -10.68
CA PRO A 238 30.64 -6.81 -9.34
C PRO A 238 29.60 -7.09 -8.27
N GLU A 239 30.06 -7.61 -7.12
CA GLU A 239 29.22 -7.72 -5.93
C GLU A 239 28.75 -6.33 -5.47
N PRO A 240 27.47 -6.12 -5.16
CA PRO A 240 26.96 -4.86 -4.64
C PRO A 240 27.69 -4.39 -3.38
N GLN A 241 28.08 -3.11 -3.32
CA GLN A 241 28.74 -2.50 -2.18
C GLN A 241 28.00 -1.25 -1.74
N ALA A 242 27.88 -1.01 -0.43
CA ALA A 242 27.19 0.17 0.08
C ALA A 242 28.02 1.44 -0.23
N ARG A 243 27.64 2.24 -1.25
CA ARG A 243 28.31 3.51 -1.57
C ARG A 243 27.61 4.71 -0.94
N GLU A 244 26.28 4.71 -0.95
CA GLU A 244 25.47 5.79 -0.36
C GLU A 244 24.69 5.32 0.89
N HIS A 245 24.44 4.02 0.97
CA HIS A 245 23.82 3.36 2.13
C HIS A 245 24.84 3.05 3.22
N ARG A 246 24.32 2.84 4.43
CA ARG A 246 25.13 2.48 5.59
C ARG A 246 25.59 1.04 5.50
N GLU A 247 24.72 0.18 4.98
CA GLU A 247 24.91 -1.26 4.88
C GLU A 247 24.01 -1.81 3.77
N LEU A 248 24.50 -2.83 3.05
CA LEU A 248 23.69 -3.67 2.18
C LEU A 248 23.65 -5.08 2.77
N ARG A 249 22.50 -5.77 2.65
CA ARG A 249 22.33 -7.12 3.19
C ARG A 249 21.49 -7.98 2.25
N TRP A 250 21.96 -9.21 2.00
CA TRP A 250 21.15 -10.25 1.35
C TRP A 250 20.24 -10.94 2.38
N VAL A 251 18.94 -10.69 2.27
CA VAL A 251 17.91 -11.09 3.24
C VAL A 251 17.04 -12.19 2.67
N GLY A 252 16.91 -13.32 3.37
CA GLY A 252 16.00 -14.40 3.00
C GLY A 252 14.56 -14.17 3.45
N ALA A 253 13.62 -14.97 2.94
CA ALA A 253 12.18 -14.82 3.20
C ALA A 253 11.81 -14.78 4.70
N ALA A 254 12.46 -15.61 5.52
CA ALA A 254 12.26 -15.67 6.97
C ALA A 254 12.78 -14.42 7.71
N GLU A 255 13.77 -13.73 7.15
CA GLU A 255 14.42 -12.58 7.77
C GLU A 255 13.71 -11.26 7.43
N LEU A 256 12.93 -11.22 6.34
CA LEU A 256 12.23 -10.02 5.86
C LEU A 256 11.40 -9.33 6.97
N ALA A 257 10.72 -10.09 7.83
CA ALA A 257 9.89 -9.52 8.89
C ALA A 257 10.69 -8.85 10.03
N ALA A 258 11.98 -9.18 10.16
CA ALA A 258 12.82 -8.71 11.27
C ALA A 258 13.45 -7.33 11.01
N LEU A 259 13.48 -6.88 9.74
CA LEU A 259 14.06 -5.60 9.36
C LEU A 259 13.08 -4.45 9.62
N ALA A 260 13.62 -3.30 10.03
CA ALA A 260 12.85 -2.07 10.22
C ALA A 260 12.67 -1.32 8.89
N TRP A 261 11.81 -1.86 8.01
CA TRP A 261 11.55 -1.29 6.70
C TRP A 261 10.93 0.10 6.74
N LEU A 262 11.17 0.90 5.70
CA LEU A 262 10.34 2.06 5.37
C LEU A 262 8.88 1.63 5.12
N ASP A 263 7.93 2.56 5.30
CA ASP A 263 6.50 2.24 5.20
C ASP A 263 6.09 1.71 3.82
N ALA A 264 6.72 2.21 2.75
CA ALA A 264 6.48 1.74 1.39
C ALA A 264 7.06 0.35 1.16
N ASP A 265 8.32 0.14 1.54
CA ASP A 265 9.01 -1.13 1.39
C ASP A 265 8.36 -2.23 2.23
N ARG A 266 7.86 -1.88 3.42
CA ARG A 266 7.05 -2.77 4.25
C ARG A 266 5.79 -3.25 3.52
N ALA A 267 5.21 -2.42 2.66
CA ALA A 267 4.04 -2.81 1.88
C ALA A 267 4.33 -3.81 0.76
N LEU A 268 5.60 -4.07 0.46
CA LEU A 268 6.07 -5.02 -0.54
C LEU A 268 6.49 -6.36 0.07
N LEU A 269 6.53 -6.53 1.39
CA LEU A 269 7.15 -7.74 1.99
C LEU A 269 6.51 -9.06 1.54
N ASP A 270 5.19 -9.08 1.32
CA ASP A 270 4.52 -10.27 0.80
C ASP A 270 4.85 -10.51 -0.68
N ASP A 271 4.98 -9.45 -1.48
CA ASP A 271 5.44 -9.53 -2.86
C ASP A 271 6.90 -10.02 -2.93
N LEU A 272 7.77 -9.53 -2.03
CA LEU A 272 9.17 -9.96 -1.94
C LEU A 272 9.26 -11.43 -1.51
N ARG A 273 8.49 -11.88 -0.51
CA ARG A 273 8.44 -13.30 -0.12
C ARG A 273 8.09 -14.20 -1.30
N ALA A 274 7.06 -13.83 -2.06
CA ALA A 274 6.64 -14.60 -3.23
C ALA A 274 7.73 -14.70 -4.32
N LEU A 275 8.62 -13.70 -4.43
CA LEU A 275 9.78 -13.75 -5.33
C LEU A 275 10.91 -14.67 -4.84
N LEU A 276 11.00 -14.92 -3.53
CA LEU A 276 12.06 -15.74 -2.93
C LEU A 276 11.66 -17.21 -2.80
N ASP A 277 10.35 -17.49 -2.78
CA ASP A 277 9.79 -18.85 -2.69
C ASP A 277 9.69 -19.56 -4.05
N GLY A 278 9.92 -18.85 -5.17
CA GLY A 278 9.89 -19.36 -6.54
C GLY A 278 11.27 -19.63 -7.11
#